data_AF-A0A7C5SL49-F1
#
_entry.id   AF-A0A7C5SL49-F1
#
_cell.length_a   1.000
_cell.length_b   1.000
_cell.length_c   1.000
_cell.angle_alpha   90.00
_cell.angle_beta   90.00
_cell.angle_gamma   90.00
#
_symmetry.space_group_name_H-M   'P 1'
#
loop_
_entity.id
_entity.type
_entity.pdbx_description
1 polymer ?
#
loop_
_entity_poly.entity_id
_entity_poly.type
_entity_poly.pdbx_seq_one_letter_code
_entity_poly.pdbx_strand_id
1 'polypeptide(L)'
;MQMMLSAGVASDTDGNNYPDTIPVVVYLFGDTRRYALPIKAKGSFEFFLDGLDGERLGHWIFPPDETAEALGESVAGANYRFMLRMDPRRERMPSRPASLRAIFTVDASNERVFSTGTATIRVGTGR
;
A
#
# COMPACT_ATOMS: atom_id res chain seq x y z
N MET A 1 -16.61 -4.21 -6.09
CA MET A 1 -15.57 -4.77 -5.19
C MET A 1 -15.15 -3.73 -4.16
N GLN A 2 -14.62 -4.13 -3.00
CA GLN A 2 -14.02 -3.23 -2.01
C GLN A 2 -12.57 -3.61 -1.71
N MET A 3 -11.79 -2.65 -1.21
CA MET A 3 -10.39 -2.85 -0.87
C MET A 3 -10.06 -2.27 0.51
N MET A 4 -9.48 -3.08 1.37
CA MET A 4 -8.90 -2.65 2.64
C MET A 4 -7.39 -2.59 2.53
N LEU A 5 -6.81 -1.46 2.92
CA LEU A 5 -5.37 -1.21 2.96
C LEU A 5 -4.93 -1.09 4.42
N SER A 6 -3.91 -1.84 4.81
CA SER A 6 -3.22 -1.69 6.09
C SER A 6 -1.74 -1.43 5.84
N ALA A 7 -1.17 -0.46 6.54
CA ALA A 7 0.26 -0.19 6.55
C ALA A 7 0.86 -0.62 7.89
N GLY A 8 2.03 -1.26 7.86
CA GLY A 8 2.82 -1.52 9.04
C GLY A 8 3.72 -0.34 9.42
N VAL A 9 4.57 -0.55 10.43
CA VAL A 9 5.56 0.44 10.85
C VAL A 9 6.67 0.50 9.81
N ALA A 10 7.02 1.71 9.37
CA ALA A 10 8.13 1.91 8.45
C ALA A 10 9.46 1.50 9.11
N SER A 11 10.31 0.81 8.37
CA SER A 11 11.62 0.33 8.81
C SER A 11 12.75 0.91 7.98
N ASP A 12 13.93 1.06 8.57
CA ASP A 12 15.18 1.37 7.89
C ASP A 12 15.82 0.05 7.40
N THR A 13 15.88 -0.15 6.09
CA THR A 13 16.45 -1.36 5.47
C THR A 13 17.86 -1.18 4.90
N ASP A 14 18.34 0.06 4.79
CA ASP A 14 19.68 0.36 4.25
C ASP A 14 20.68 0.83 5.33
N GLY A 15 20.22 1.01 6.57
CA GLY A 15 21.02 1.39 7.73
C GLY A 15 21.38 2.86 7.78
N ASN A 16 20.71 3.73 7.01
CA ASN A 16 21.01 5.16 6.96
C ASN A 16 20.36 5.98 8.11
N ASN A 17 19.68 5.30 9.03
CA ASN A 17 18.88 5.81 10.15
C ASN A 17 17.56 6.49 9.75
N TYR A 18 17.15 6.45 8.49
CA TYR A 18 15.86 6.94 8.03
C TYR A 18 14.98 5.74 7.63
N PRO A 19 13.73 5.64 8.12
CA PRO A 19 12.82 4.61 7.66
C PRO A 19 12.61 4.77 6.15
N ASP A 20 12.98 3.76 5.36
CA ASP A 20 12.95 3.78 3.89
C ASP A 20 11.88 2.84 3.33
N THR A 21 11.38 1.89 4.12
CA THR A 21 10.50 0.83 3.64
C THR A 21 9.22 0.77 4.45
N ILE A 22 8.08 0.85 3.75
CA ILE A 22 6.75 0.75 4.36
C ILE A 22 6.12 -0.59 3.95
N PRO A 23 6.00 -1.56 4.87
CA PRO A 23 5.28 -2.80 4.58
C PRO A 23 3.78 -2.52 4.52
N VAL A 24 3.10 -3.05 3.50
CA VAL A 24 1.64 -2.91 3.35
C VAL A 24 0.99 -4.25 3.07
N VAL A 25 -0.21 -4.42 3.59
CA VAL A 25 -1.07 -5.58 3.33
C VAL A 25 -2.39 -5.07 2.78
N VAL A 26 -2.83 -5.67 1.66
CA VAL A 26 -4.09 -5.35 0.99
C VAL A 26 -5.01 -6.56 0.95
N TYR A 27 -6.30 -6.32 1.23
CA TYR A 27 -7.36 -7.31 1.10
C TYR A 27 -8.40 -6.80 0.11
N LEU A 28 -8.80 -7.65 -0.84
CA LEU A 28 -9.87 -7.38 -1.80
C LEU A 28 -11.11 -8.17 -1.42
N PHE A 29 -12.30 -7.57 -1.57
CA PHE A 29 -13.58 -8.20 -1.21
C PHE A 29 -14.58 -8.07 -2.34
N GLY A 30 -15.11 -9.21 -2.82
CA GLY A 30 -16.03 -9.26 -3.96
C GLY A 30 -17.39 -8.62 -3.66
N ASP A 31 -18.05 -9.08 -2.59
CA ASP A 31 -19.33 -8.56 -2.09
C ASP A 31 -19.20 -8.33 -0.58
N THR A 32 -19.54 -7.13 -0.12
CA THR A 32 -19.46 -6.73 1.29
C THR A 32 -20.81 -6.71 1.97
N ARG A 33 -21.90 -7.01 1.25
CA ARG A 33 -23.26 -7.09 1.80
C ARG A 33 -23.52 -8.40 2.56
N ARG A 34 -22.73 -9.44 2.33
CA ARG A 34 -22.80 -10.73 3.02
C ARG A 34 -21.39 -11.25 3.25
N TYR A 35 -20.98 -11.38 4.52
CA TYR A 35 -19.70 -11.95 4.96
C TYR A 35 -18.51 -11.66 4.02
N ALA A 36 -17.86 -10.52 4.22
CA ALA A 36 -16.74 -10.07 3.38
C ALA A 36 -15.53 -11.01 3.53
N LEU A 37 -15.48 -12.09 2.75
CA LEU A 37 -14.32 -12.97 2.62
C LEU A 37 -13.34 -12.36 1.61
N PRO A 38 -12.04 -12.28 1.94
CA PRO A 38 -11.06 -11.81 0.98
C PRO A 38 -10.99 -12.71 -0.26
N ILE A 39 -10.91 -12.10 -1.43
CA ILE A 39 -10.84 -12.75 -2.73
C ILE A 39 -9.48 -12.53 -3.40
N LYS A 40 -9.14 -13.43 -4.30
CA LYS A 40 -8.01 -13.31 -5.22
C LYS A 40 -8.52 -12.71 -6.52
N ALA A 41 -7.88 -11.65 -7.01
CA ALA A 41 -8.17 -11.04 -8.31
C ALA A 41 -6.86 -10.75 -9.07
N LYS A 42 -6.91 -10.81 -10.40
CA LYS A 42 -5.82 -10.38 -11.28
C LYS A 42 -5.96 -8.90 -11.59
N GLY A 43 -4.86 -8.17 -11.51
CA GLY A 43 -4.86 -6.73 -11.72
C GLY A 43 -3.58 -6.10 -11.21
N SER A 44 -3.49 -4.79 -11.32
CA SER A 44 -2.34 -3.99 -10.86
C SER A 44 -2.69 -3.17 -9.62
N PHE A 45 -1.68 -2.89 -8.80
CA PHE A 45 -1.80 -1.94 -7.69
C PHE A 45 -1.00 -0.67 -7.96
N GLU A 46 -1.59 0.47 -7.63
CA GLU A 46 -0.90 1.74 -7.51
C GLU A 46 -1.01 2.25 -6.08
N PHE A 47 0.12 2.63 -5.47
CA PHE A 47 0.18 3.21 -4.14
C PHE A 47 0.63 4.64 -4.21
N PHE A 48 0.01 5.50 -3.40
CA PHE A 48 0.33 6.91 -3.32
C PHE A 48 0.52 7.29 -1.87
N LEU A 49 1.66 7.91 -1.57
CA LEU A 49 1.95 8.51 -0.28
C LEU A 49 1.94 10.02 -0.44
N ASP A 50 0.97 10.68 0.18
CA ASP A 50 0.75 12.11 0.10
C ASP A 50 1.00 12.74 1.49
N GLY A 51 1.79 13.80 1.58
CA GLY A 51 1.91 14.64 2.77
C GLY A 51 0.60 15.37 3.07
N LEU A 52 0.43 15.87 4.29
CA LEU A 52 -0.77 16.66 4.66
C LEU A 52 -0.87 18.00 3.89
N ASP A 53 0.24 18.48 3.37
CA ASP A 53 0.37 19.65 2.50
C ASP A 53 0.00 19.35 1.03
N GLY A 54 -0.33 18.08 0.71
CA GLY A 54 -0.59 17.62 -0.65
C GLY A 54 0.66 17.28 -1.46
N GLU A 55 1.85 17.34 -0.85
CA GLU A 55 3.09 16.92 -1.52
C GLU A 55 3.08 15.40 -1.73
N ARG A 56 3.22 14.95 -2.98
CA ARG A 56 3.42 13.52 -3.28
C ARG A 56 4.81 13.12 -2.80
N LEU A 57 4.89 12.28 -1.78
CA LEU A 57 6.13 11.76 -1.20
C LEU A 57 6.60 10.48 -1.88
N GLY A 58 5.68 9.66 -2.37
CA GLY A 58 6.01 8.42 -3.08
C GLY A 58 4.86 7.89 -3.93
N HIS A 59 5.21 7.22 -5.04
CA HIS A 59 4.29 6.54 -5.94
C HIS A 59 4.92 5.23 -6.38
N TRP A 60 4.19 4.13 -6.19
CA TRP A 60 4.62 2.79 -6.58
C TRP A 60 3.55 2.17 -7.46
N ILE A 61 3.99 1.43 -8.47
CA ILE A 61 3.12 0.69 -9.39
C ILE A 61 3.60 -0.75 -9.39
N PHE A 62 2.70 -1.67 -9.06
CA PHE A 62 2.93 -3.10 -9.15
C PHE A 62 2.09 -3.65 -10.31
N PRO A 63 2.70 -4.05 -11.43
CA PRO A 63 2.00 -4.64 -12.56
C PRO A 63 1.34 -5.98 -12.18
N PRO A 64 0.50 -6.56 -13.06
CA PRO A 64 -0.22 -7.80 -12.77
C PRO A 64 0.67 -8.97 -12.34
N ASP A 65 1.85 -9.11 -12.96
CA ASP A 65 2.77 -10.21 -12.65
C ASP A 65 3.37 -10.06 -11.24
N GLU A 66 3.86 -8.87 -10.89
CA GLU A 66 4.36 -8.57 -9.53
C GLU A 66 3.24 -8.65 -8.48
N THR A 67 2.03 -8.26 -8.84
CA THR A 67 0.86 -8.39 -7.96
C THR A 67 0.53 -9.86 -7.68
N ALA A 68 0.71 -10.74 -8.67
CA ALA A 68 0.52 -12.17 -8.49
C ALA A 68 1.59 -12.76 -7.56
N GLU A 69 2.84 -12.29 -7.64
CA GLU A 69 3.91 -12.68 -6.72
C GLU A 69 3.70 -12.18 -5.29
N ALA A 70 3.08 -10.99 -5.13
CA ALA A 70 2.74 -10.42 -3.84
C ALA A 70 1.58 -11.15 -3.12
N LEU A 71 0.90 -12.08 -3.80
CA LEU A 71 -0.23 -12.81 -3.23
C LEU A 71 0.23 -13.78 -2.14
N GLY A 72 -0.40 -13.70 -0.98
CA GLY A 72 -0.20 -14.61 0.13
C GLY A 72 -1.51 -15.01 0.81
N GLU A 73 -1.39 -15.82 1.86
CA GLU A 73 -2.49 -16.27 2.70
C GLU A 73 -2.25 -15.89 4.16
N SER A 74 -3.35 -15.64 4.87
CA SER A 74 -3.39 -15.31 6.29
C SER A 74 -4.61 -15.97 6.92
N VAL A 75 -4.72 -15.94 8.25
CA VAL A 75 -5.90 -16.46 8.96
C VAL A 75 -7.20 -15.76 8.50
N ALA A 76 -7.11 -14.50 8.06
CA ALA A 76 -8.24 -13.76 7.52
C ALA A 76 -8.59 -14.11 6.06
N GLY A 77 -7.71 -14.84 5.35
CA GLY A 77 -7.86 -15.19 3.94
C GLY A 77 -6.74 -14.64 3.04
N ALA A 78 -7.03 -14.59 1.74
CA ALA A 78 -6.11 -14.10 0.71
C ALA A 78 -5.74 -12.63 0.94
N ASN A 79 -4.47 -12.29 0.76
CA ASN A 79 -3.95 -10.94 0.93
C ASN A 79 -2.79 -10.69 -0.03
N TYR A 80 -2.50 -9.41 -0.29
CA TYR A 80 -1.35 -8.99 -1.09
C TYR A 80 -0.39 -8.22 -0.19
N ARG A 81 0.90 -8.57 -0.22
CA ARG A 81 1.93 -7.96 0.63
C ARG A 81 2.95 -7.25 -0.23
N PHE A 82 3.13 -5.96 0.02
CA PHE A 82 4.11 -5.15 -0.71
C PHE A 82 5.07 -4.46 0.25
N MET A 83 6.29 -4.21 -0.22
CA MET A 83 7.29 -3.40 0.46
C MET A 83 7.47 -2.11 -0.34
N LEU A 84 6.93 -1.00 0.15
CA LEU A 84 7.01 0.29 -0.52
C LEU A 84 8.32 0.97 -0.12
N ARG A 85 9.35 0.86 -0.99
CA ARG A 85 10.66 1.46 -0.76
C ARG A 85 10.67 2.92 -1.24
N MET A 86 11.02 3.85 -0.38
CA MET A 86 11.13 5.27 -0.71
C MET A 86 12.31 5.54 -1.63
N ASP A 87 12.25 6.67 -2.33
CA ASP A 87 13.41 7.18 -3.06
C ASP A 87 14.46 7.67 -2.03
N PRO A 88 15.73 7.25 -2.13
CA PRO A 88 16.80 7.70 -1.24
C PRO A 88 16.95 9.23 -1.13
N ARG A 89 16.55 9.97 -2.17
CA ARG A 89 16.57 11.44 -2.16
C ARG A 89 15.47 12.05 -1.29
N ARG A 90 14.44 11.27 -0.97
CA ARG A 90 13.26 11.70 -0.19
C ARG A 90 13.26 11.15 1.24
N GLU A 91 14.03 10.13 1.56
CA GLU A 91 14.13 9.55 2.91
C GLU A 91 14.57 10.55 3.98
N ARG A 92 15.40 11.53 3.60
CA ARG A 92 15.92 12.58 4.48
C ARG A 92 14.93 13.72 4.65
N MET A 93 13.85 13.46 5.38
CA MET A 93 12.87 14.49 5.73
C MET A 93 12.60 14.50 7.24
N PRO A 94 12.21 15.67 7.80
CA PRO A 94 11.70 15.75 9.17
C PRO A 94 10.51 14.82 9.34
N SER A 95 10.38 14.24 10.54
CA SER A 95 9.25 13.36 10.85
C SER A 95 7.92 14.08 10.64
N ARG A 96 7.11 13.57 9.71
CA ARG A 96 5.77 14.11 9.43
C ARG A 96 4.75 13.01 9.13
N PRO A 97 3.47 13.23 9.47
CA PRO A 97 2.39 12.36 9.04
C PRO A 97 2.18 12.45 7.52
N ALA A 98 1.83 11.31 6.93
CA ALA A 98 1.48 11.18 5.53
C ALA A 98 0.32 10.19 5.36
N SER A 99 -0.47 10.38 4.32
CA SER A 99 -1.61 9.57 3.97
C SER A 99 -1.25 8.63 2.84
N LEU A 100 -1.34 7.33 3.12
CA LEU A 100 -1.15 6.27 2.14
C LEU A 100 -2.50 5.80 1.62
N ARG A 101 -2.62 5.73 0.29
CA ARG A 101 -3.81 5.24 -0.42
C ARG A 101 -3.41 4.28 -1.53
N ALA A 102 -4.33 3.39 -1.88
CA ALA A 102 -4.13 2.41 -2.94
C ALA A 102 -5.26 2.45 -3.96
N ILE A 103 -4.92 2.09 -5.20
CA ILE A 103 -5.85 1.82 -6.28
C ILE A 103 -5.53 0.43 -6.84
N PHE A 104 -6.54 -0.42 -6.96
CA PHE A 104 -6.43 -1.68 -7.68
C PHE A 104 -7.17 -1.56 -9.02
N THR A 105 -6.53 -1.94 -10.11
CA THR A 105 -7.15 -1.98 -11.44
C THR A 105 -7.34 -3.43 -11.86
N VAL A 106 -8.58 -3.87 -12.01
CA VAL A 106 -8.93 -5.24 -12.41
C VAL A 106 -8.51 -5.47 -13.86
N ASP A 107 -7.72 -6.51 -14.13
CA ASP A 107 -7.16 -6.78 -15.46
C ASP A 107 -8.24 -7.01 -16.52
N ALA A 108 -9.25 -7.83 -16.21
CA ALA A 108 -10.28 -8.23 -17.17
C ALA A 108 -11.30 -7.13 -17.52
N SER A 109 -11.58 -6.20 -16.59
CA SER A 109 -12.63 -5.19 -16.74
C SER A 109 -12.12 -3.76 -16.75
N ASN A 110 -10.85 -3.53 -16.42
CA ASN A 110 -10.26 -2.23 -16.15
C ASN A 110 -11.00 -1.42 -15.06
N GLU A 111 -11.80 -2.08 -14.22
CA GLU A 111 -12.48 -1.46 -13.08
C GLU A 111 -11.43 -1.01 -12.06
N ARG A 112 -11.56 0.24 -11.58
CA ARG A 112 -10.67 0.80 -10.55
C ARG A 112 -11.35 0.76 -9.19
N VAL A 113 -10.69 0.11 -8.24
CA VAL A 113 -11.14 -0.02 -6.85
C VAL A 113 -10.21 0.75 -5.95
N PHE A 114 -10.78 1.66 -5.18
CA PHE A 114 -10.04 2.53 -4.25
C PHE A 114 -10.10 1.95 -2.84
N SER A 115 -9.04 2.17 -2.05
CA SER A 115 -9.04 1.75 -0.64
C SER A 115 -10.17 2.45 0.11
N THR A 116 -10.81 1.75 1.05
CA THR A 116 -11.93 2.30 1.86
C THR A 116 -11.47 3.30 2.93
N GLY A 117 -10.43 4.07 2.63
CA GLY A 117 -9.78 5.02 3.52
C GLY A 117 -8.30 5.22 3.15
N THR A 118 -7.60 5.95 4.00
CA THR A 118 -6.15 6.15 3.94
C THR A 118 -5.50 5.57 5.18
N ALA A 119 -4.37 4.88 5.04
CA ALA A 119 -3.53 4.54 6.18
C ALA A 119 -2.65 5.75 6.51
N THR A 120 -2.75 6.29 7.71
CA THR A 120 -1.85 7.35 8.17
C THR A 120 -0.56 6.73 8.67
N ILE A 121 0.57 7.13 8.08
CA ILE A 121 1.90 6.69 8.48
C ILE A 121 2.76 7.90 8.86
N ARG A 122 3.73 7.70 9.73
CA ARG A 122 4.81 8.68 9.92
C ARG A 122 5.99 8.29 9.05
N VAL A 123 6.52 9.27 8.33
CA VAL A 123 7.75 9.15 7.53
C VAL A 123 8.78 10.15 8.01
N GLY A 124 10.06 9.88 7.76
CA GLY A 124 11.16 10.71 8.24
C GLY A 124 11.52 10.47 9.70
N THR A 125 12.52 11.23 10.19
CA THR A 125 13.07 11.07 11.55
C THR A 125 12.93 12.34 12.37
N GLY A 126 12.84 12.19 13.69
CA GLY A 126 12.82 13.31 14.63
C GLY A 126 14.23 13.60 15.13
N ARG A 127 15.03 14.31 14.34
CA ARG A 127 16.29 14.91 14.79
C ARG A 127 16.39 16.35 14.33
#